data_AF-A0A538RXX6-F1
#
_entry.id   AF-A0A538RXX6-F1
#
_cell.length_a   1.000
_cell.length_b   1.000
_cell.length_c   1.000
_cell.angle_alpha   90.00
_cell.angle_beta   90.00
_cell.angle_gamma   90.00
#
_symmetry.space_group_name_H-M   'P 1'
#
loop_
_entity.id
_entity.type
_entity.pdbx_description
1 polymer ?
#
loop_
_entity_poly.entity_id
_entity_poly.type
_entity_poly.pdbx_seq_one_letter_code
_entity_poly.pdbx_strand_id
1 'polypeptide(L)'
;KAERGMHDVNIPFAGMEALIGAEMAKLIREVSVTLYMRAAAYAESQGIIIADTKLEFGVDPSSGQPMLIDEVLTPDSSRFWPLSQYAPGRPQPSFDKQFVRDYLTSLNWNKQPPAPPLPASVIAQTSARYREAYRRLAEGRD
;
A
#
# COMPACT_ATOMS: atom_id res chain seq x y z
N LYS A 1 -8.02 5.65 -11.61
CA LYS A 1 -8.62 6.19 -10.37
C LYS A 1 -10.08 6.43 -10.65
N ALA A 2 -10.96 5.75 -9.91
CA ALA A 2 -12.39 5.95 -10.04
C ALA A 2 -12.82 7.30 -9.47
N GLU A 3 -14.01 7.77 -9.87
CA GLU A 3 -14.61 8.98 -9.29
C GLU A 3 -14.94 8.79 -7.81
N ARG A 4 -15.12 9.91 -7.10
CA ARG A 4 -15.38 9.91 -5.65
C ARG A 4 -16.65 9.12 -5.34
N GLY A 5 -16.51 8.06 -4.55
CA GLY A 5 -17.61 7.18 -4.15
C GLY A 5 -17.65 5.85 -4.91
N MET A 6 -16.77 5.64 -5.89
CA MET A 6 -16.62 4.37 -6.61
C MET A 6 -15.33 3.65 -6.21
N HIS A 7 -15.31 2.33 -6.39
CA HIS A 7 -14.10 1.52 -6.20
C HIS A 7 -13.25 1.52 -7.46
N ASP A 8 -11.92 1.48 -7.28
CA ASP A 8 -10.99 1.28 -8.38
C ASP A 8 -11.21 -0.10 -9.04
N VAL A 9 -11.04 -0.13 -10.36
CA VAL A 9 -11.18 -1.34 -11.17
C VAL A 9 -9.83 -1.68 -11.77
N ASN A 10 -9.47 -2.97 -11.71
CA ASN A 10 -8.27 -3.46 -12.39
C ASN A 10 -8.43 -3.31 -13.91
N ILE A 11 -7.46 -2.69 -14.56
CA ILE A 11 -7.42 -2.55 -16.01
C ILE A 11 -6.22 -3.32 -16.58
N PRO A 12 -6.33 -3.89 -17.78
CA PRO A 12 -5.16 -4.41 -18.48
C PRO A 12 -4.24 -3.25 -18.90
N PHE A 13 -2.96 -3.56 -19.16
CA PHE A 13 -1.99 -2.56 -19.60
C PHE A 13 -2.43 -1.82 -20.87
N ALA A 14 -3.02 -2.50 -21.84
CA ALA A 14 -3.59 -1.88 -23.04
C ALA A 14 -4.68 -0.83 -22.72
N GLY A 15 -5.44 -1.04 -21.64
CA GLY A 15 -6.41 -0.06 -21.15
C GLY A 15 -5.73 1.19 -20.61
N MET A 16 -4.58 1.05 -19.94
CA MET A 16 -3.77 2.19 -19.51
C MET A 16 -3.18 2.94 -20.71
N GLU A 17 -2.63 2.25 -21.71
CA GLU A 17 -2.13 2.86 -22.94
C GLU A 17 -3.20 3.68 -23.67
N ALA A 18 -4.44 3.17 -23.74
CA ALA A 18 -5.55 3.89 -24.34
C ALA A 18 -5.94 5.17 -23.57
N LEU A 19 -5.71 5.22 -22.25
CA LEU A 19 -6.06 6.35 -21.40
C LEU A 19 -5.02 7.46 -21.37
N ILE A 20 -3.72 7.10 -21.36
CA ILE A 20 -2.63 8.06 -21.14
C ILE A 20 -1.54 8.05 -22.23
N GLY A 21 -1.73 7.25 -23.28
CA GLY A 21 -0.75 7.06 -24.35
C GLY A 21 0.29 5.97 -24.05
N ALA A 22 0.75 5.30 -25.10
CA ALA A 22 1.65 4.14 -24.99
C ALA A 22 3.01 4.48 -24.34
N GLU A 23 3.61 5.61 -24.72
CA GLU A 23 4.93 6.02 -24.20
C GLU A 23 4.87 6.31 -22.69
N MET A 24 3.88 7.09 -22.25
CA MET A 24 3.68 7.42 -20.82
C MET A 24 3.35 6.15 -20.01
N ALA A 25 2.45 5.29 -20.52
CA ALA A 25 2.10 4.05 -19.85
C ALA A 25 3.31 3.13 -19.66
N LYS A 26 4.16 3.00 -20.69
CA LYS A 26 5.40 2.22 -20.64
C LYS A 26 6.36 2.79 -19.58
N LEU A 27 6.58 4.11 -19.59
CA LEU A 27 7.45 4.76 -18.61
C LEU A 27 6.96 4.58 -17.17
N ILE A 28 5.67 4.79 -16.91
CA ILE A 28 5.10 4.59 -15.57
C ILE A 28 5.25 3.14 -15.12
N ARG A 29 5.03 2.15 -16.00
CA ARG A 29 5.24 0.74 -15.67
C ARG A 29 6.69 0.46 -15.28
N GLU A 30 7.64 0.93 -16.09
CA GLU A 30 9.07 0.70 -15.85
C GLU A 30 9.53 1.34 -14.54
N VAL A 31 9.14 2.59 -14.28
CA VAL A 31 9.47 3.30 -13.05
C VAL A 31 8.79 2.63 -11.84
N SER A 32 7.53 2.25 -11.94
CA SER A 32 6.79 1.60 -10.84
C SER A 32 7.44 0.28 -10.41
N VAL A 33 7.79 -0.57 -11.38
CA VAL A 33 8.46 -1.84 -11.11
C VAL A 33 9.86 -1.60 -10.52
N THR A 34 10.61 -0.64 -11.05
CA THR A 34 11.95 -0.31 -10.54
C THR A 34 11.90 0.17 -9.08
N LEU A 35 10.98 1.09 -8.77
CA LEU A 35 10.77 1.58 -7.40
C LEU A 35 10.36 0.46 -6.46
N TYR A 36 9.41 -0.39 -6.88
CA TYR A 36 8.97 -1.54 -6.10
C TYR A 36 10.13 -2.51 -5.80
N MET A 37 10.88 -2.93 -6.83
CA MET A 37 11.96 -3.90 -6.66
C MET A 37 13.04 -3.38 -5.71
N ARG A 38 13.41 -2.10 -5.82
CA ARG A 38 14.38 -1.48 -4.91
C ARG A 38 13.86 -1.44 -3.47
N ALA A 39 12.61 -1.05 -3.28
CA ALA A 39 12.01 -0.97 -1.96
C ALA A 39 11.81 -2.35 -1.32
N ALA A 40 11.35 -3.33 -2.09
CA ALA A 40 11.14 -4.71 -1.66
C ALA A 40 12.47 -5.34 -1.21
N ALA A 41 13.53 -5.20 -2.01
CA ALA A 41 14.86 -5.70 -1.65
C ALA A 41 15.38 -5.08 -0.35
N TYR A 42 15.20 -3.77 -0.17
CA TYR A 42 15.58 -3.09 1.07
C TYR A 42 14.75 -3.59 2.27
N ALA A 43 13.42 -3.61 2.14
CA ALA A 43 12.53 -4.05 3.22
C ALA A 43 12.80 -5.51 3.63
N GLU A 44 13.11 -6.37 2.66
CA GLU A 44 13.43 -7.78 2.93
C GLU A 44 14.69 -7.90 3.79
N SER A 45 15.70 -7.07 3.54
CA SER A 45 16.89 -6.98 4.41
C SER A 45 16.57 -6.57 5.85
N GLN A 46 15.43 -5.89 6.06
CA GLN A 46 14.90 -5.49 7.37
C GLN A 46 13.85 -6.48 7.92
N GLY A 47 13.73 -7.66 7.31
CA GLY A 47 12.80 -8.71 7.72
C GLY A 47 11.33 -8.41 7.40
N ILE A 48 11.07 -7.60 6.38
CA ILE A 48 9.72 -7.25 5.91
C ILE A 48 9.59 -7.59 4.42
N ILE A 49 8.53 -8.31 4.05
CA ILE A 49 8.11 -8.49 2.66
C ILE A 49 7.13 -7.38 2.30
N ILE A 50 7.37 -6.69 1.18
CA ILE A 50 6.37 -5.83 0.55
C ILE A 50 5.63 -6.65 -0.51
N ALA A 51 4.43 -7.12 -0.17
CA ALA A 51 3.65 -7.97 -1.06
C ALA A 51 3.13 -7.22 -2.30
N ASP A 52 2.70 -5.98 -2.09
CA ASP A 52 2.26 -5.05 -3.13
C ASP A 52 2.28 -3.61 -2.60
N THR A 53 2.21 -2.64 -3.53
CA THR A 53 2.12 -1.21 -3.23
C THR A 53 1.33 -0.48 -4.32
N LYS A 54 0.66 0.61 -3.94
CA LYS A 54 0.05 1.58 -4.86
C LYS A 54 0.93 2.83 -4.93
N LEU A 55 1.28 3.22 -6.15
CA LEU A 55 1.93 4.51 -6.44
C LEU A 55 0.96 5.41 -7.20
N GLU A 56 1.01 6.71 -6.94
CA GLU A 56 0.32 7.72 -7.77
C GLU A 56 1.34 8.58 -8.49
N PHE A 57 1.02 8.89 -9.75
CA PHE A 57 1.82 9.78 -10.58
C PHE A 57 0.98 10.95 -11.04
N GLY A 58 1.49 12.15 -10.82
CA GLY A 58 1.04 13.36 -11.50
C GLY A 58 1.81 13.57 -12.81
N VAL A 59 1.40 14.56 -13.59
CA VAL A 59 2.15 15.01 -14.76
C VAL A 59 2.60 16.44 -14.48
N ASP A 60 3.90 16.70 -14.62
CA ASP A 60 4.44 18.05 -14.56
C ASP A 60 3.88 18.87 -15.74
N PRO A 61 3.13 19.96 -15.50
CA PRO A 61 2.54 20.75 -16.57
C PRO A 61 3.58 21.46 -17.45
N SER A 62 4.81 21.63 -16.96
CA SER A 62 5.87 22.34 -17.70
C SER A 62 6.67 21.41 -18.62
N SER A 63 7.00 20.20 -18.17
CA SER A 63 7.82 19.23 -18.91
C SER A 63 7.04 18.08 -19.53
N GLY A 64 5.78 17.87 -19.11
CA GLY A 64 4.97 16.70 -19.48
C GLY A 64 5.47 15.39 -18.86
N GLN A 65 6.45 15.42 -17.95
CA GLN A 65 7.04 14.23 -17.35
C GLN A 65 6.18 13.70 -16.18
N PRO A 66 6.19 12.38 -15.93
CA PRO A 66 5.53 11.83 -14.76
C PRO A 66 6.28 12.22 -13.48
N MET A 67 5.53 12.66 -12.47
CA MET A 67 6.03 12.98 -11.14
C MET A 67 5.43 12.01 -10.13
N LEU A 68 6.26 11.37 -9.30
CA LEU A 68 5.77 10.59 -8.17
C LEU A 68 5.14 11.54 -7.15
N ILE A 69 3.89 11.26 -6.76
CA ILE A 69 3.11 12.05 -5.81
C ILE A 69 2.51 11.13 -4.74
N ASP A 70 1.64 11.68 -3.89
CA ASP A 70 0.95 10.97 -2.80
C ASP A 70 1.94 10.37 -1.78
N GLU A 71 1.44 9.55 -0.85
CA GLU A 71 2.28 8.71 -0.02
C GLU A 71 2.92 7.56 -0.82
N VAL A 72 4.11 7.14 -0.39
CA VAL A 72 4.89 6.09 -1.05
C VAL A 72 5.36 5.10 -0.01
N LEU A 73 5.07 3.81 -0.22
CA LEU A 73 5.58 2.71 0.61
C LEU A 73 5.24 2.88 2.10
N THR A 74 3.99 3.25 2.38
CA THR A 74 3.41 3.27 3.73
C THR A 74 2.55 2.03 3.97
N PRO A 75 2.23 1.67 5.22
CA PRO A 75 1.30 0.59 5.51
C PRO A 75 -0.16 0.85 5.05
N ASP A 76 -0.47 2.08 4.62
CA ASP A 76 -1.77 2.44 4.03
C ASP A 76 -1.82 2.17 2.52
N SER A 77 -0.70 2.44 1.84
CA SER A 77 -0.53 2.23 0.39
C SER A 77 0.04 0.86 0.02
N SER A 78 0.54 0.09 0.99
CA SER A 78 1.30 -1.15 0.77
C SER A 78 0.96 -2.23 1.78
N ARG A 79 1.04 -3.50 1.36
CA ARG A 79 0.91 -4.66 2.26
C ARG A 79 2.29 -5.12 2.73
N PHE A 80 2.54 -4.99 4.03
CA PHE A 80 3.79 -5.38 4.65
C PHE A 80 3.61 -6.65 5.49
N TRP A 81 4.38 -7.68 5.19
CA TRP A 81 4.37 -8.95 5.93
C TRP A 81 5.69 -9.17 6.67
N PRO A 82 5.68 -9.68 7.91
CA PRO A 82 6.90 -10.08 8.58
C PRO A 82 7.49 -11.32 7.91
N LEU A 83 8.73 -11.20 7.42
CA LEU A 83 9.43 -12.27 6.69
C LEU A 83 9.48 -13.58 7.50
N SER A 84 9.72 -13.48 8.81
CA SER A 84 9.81 -14.63 9.72
C SER A 84 8.51 -15.43 9.90
N GLN A 85 7.36 -14.88 9.47
CA GLN A 85 6.06 -15.55 9.60
C GLN A 85 5.41 -15.82 8.23
N TYR A 86 6.08 -15.48 7.13
CA TYR A 86 5.56 -15.72 5.80
C TYR A 86 5.50 -17.23 5.52
N ALA A 87 4.37 -17.69 4.97
CA ALA A 87 4.26 -19.03 4.41
C ALA A 87 3.20 -19.07 3.30
N PRO A 88 3.49 -19.58 2.10
CA PRO A 88 2.53 -19.62 0.99
C PRO A 88 1.30 -20.49 1.33
N GLY A 89 0.19 -20.24 0.62
CA GLY A 89 -1.04 -21.04 0.75
C GLY A 89 -1.96 -20.67 1.92
N ARG A 90 -1.68 -19.56 2.63
CA ARG A 90 -2.54 -19.05 3.72
C ARG A 90 -2.60 -17.51 3.74
N PRO A 91 -3.54 -16.91 4.49
CA PRO A 91 -3.46 -15.49 4.83
C PRO A 91 -2.18 -15.18 5.60
N GLN A 92 -1.57 -14.03 5.29
CA GLN A 92 -0.33 -13.59 5.93
C GLN A 92 -0.64 -12.60 7.07
N PRO A 93 0.11 -12.66 8.18
CA PRO A 93 0.13 -11.56 9.14
C PRO A 93 0.57 -10.27 8.44
N SER A 94 -0.08 -9.15 8.74
CA SER A 94 0.24 -7.86 8.13
C SER A 94 0.57 -6.80 9.19
N PHE A 95 1.45 -5.87 8.85
CA PHE A 95 1.69 -4.66 9.64
C PHE A 95 0.63 -3.56 9.42
N ASP A 96 -0.42 -3.86 8.64
CA ASP A 96 -1.49 -2.93 8.28
C ASP A 96 -2.68 -2.96 9.27
N LYS A 97 -3.81 -2.43 8.79
CA LYS A 97 -5.10 -2.27 9.48
C LYS A 97 -5.80 -3.59 9.85
N GLN A 98 -5.11 -4.73 9.91
CA GLN A 98 -5.72 -6.03 10.19
C GLN A 98 -6.51 -6.04 11.52
N PHE A 99 -6.00 -5.46 12.61
CA PHE A 99 -6.73 -5.36 13.88
C PHE A 99 -8.04 -4.57 13.77
N VAL A 100 -8.03 -3.49 13.00
CA VAL A 100 -9.24 -2.69 12.73
C VAL A 100 -10.22 -3.49 11.90
N ARG A 101 -9.75 -4.19 10.86
CA ARG A 101 -10.59 -5.02 9.99
C ARG A 101 -11.24 -6.18 10.75
N ASP A 102 -10.46 -6.88 11.58
CA ASP A 102 -10.94 -8.00 12.39
C ASP A 102 -11.98 -7.53 13.41
N TYR A 103 -11.69 -6.43 14.11
CA TYR A 103 -12.65 -5.83 15.04
C TYR A 103 -13.95 -5.44 14.32
N LEU A 104 -13.88 -4.69 13.22
CA LEU A 104 -15.07 -4.25 12.49
C LEU A 104 -15.87 -5.41 11.89
N THR A 105 -15.20 -6.50 11.51
CA THR A 105 -15.85 -7.72 10.99
C THR A 105 -16.49 -8.55 12.10
N SER A 106 -16.01 -8.45 13.34
CA SER A 106 -16.65 -9.08 14.51
C SER A 106 -17.94 -8.41 14.94
N LEU A 107 -18.19 -7.17 14.48
CA LEU A 107 -19.41 -6.43 14.78
C LEU A 107 -20.50 -6.76 13.76
N ASN A 108 -21.76 -6.71 14.19
CA ASN A 108 -22.91 -6.75 13.28
C ASN A 108 -23.15 -5.37 12.62
N TRP A 109 -22.12 -4.82 11.99
CA TRP A 109 -22.14 -3.51 11.32
C TRP A 109 -22.27 -3.70 9.81
N ASN A 110 -23.23 -3.00 9.20
CA ASN A 110 -23.53 -3.06 7.76
C ASN A 110 -22.50 -2.37 6.85
N LYS A 111 -21.36 -1.92 7.41
CA LYS A 111 -20.30 -1.18 6.71
C LYS A 111 -20.74 0.17 6.13
N GLN A 112 -21.84 0.74 6.64
CA GLN A 112 -22.32 2.06 6.26
C GLN A 112 -22.02 3.09 7.36
N PRO A 113 -21.72 4.34 7.02
CA PRO A 113 -21.55 5.40 8.01
C PRO A 113 -22.80 5.60 8.89
N PRO A 114 -22.63 5.98 10.17
CA PRO A 114 -21.35 6.14 10.87
C PRO A 114 -20.71 4.80 11.25
N ALA A 115 -19.37 4.75 11.20
CA ALA A 115 -18.63 3.59 11.68
C ALA A 115 -18.66 3.52 13.22
N PRO A 116 -18.70 2.31 13.82
CA PRO A 116 -18.65 2.15 15.26
C PRO A 116 -17.28 2.60 15.82
N PRO A 117 -17.22 3.06 17.08
CA PRO A 117 -15.97 3.45 17.71
C PRO A 117 -15.02 2.26 17.87
N LEU A 118 -13.72 2.54 17.76
CA LEU A 118 -12.67 1.55 17.99
C LEU A 118 -12.28 1.50 19.48
N PRO A 119 -12.20 0.32 20.10
CA PRO A 119 -11.68 0.16 21.45
C PRO A 119 -10.24 0.63 21.55
N ALA A 120 -9.86 1.16 22.71
CA ALA A 120 -8.49 1.63 22.96
C ALA A 120 -7.42 0.55 22.67
N SER A 121 -7.73 -0.72 22.92
CA SER A 121 -6.85 -1.84 22.63
C SER A 121 -6.60 -2.05 21.13
N VAL A 122 -7.62 -1.88 20.29
CA VAL A 122 -7.50 -1.98 18.82
C VAL A 122 -6.68 -0.81 18.28
N ILE A 123 -6.91 0.40 18.81
CA ILE A 123 -6.14 1.60 18.47
C ILE A 123 -4.67 1.38 18.83
N ALA A 124 -4.37 0.99 20.07
CA ALA A 124 -3.00 0.79 20.55
C ALA A 124 -2.25 -0.29 19.74
N GLN A 125 -2.89 -1.42 19.45
CA GLN A 125 -2.30 -2.51 18.65
C GLN A 125 -2.01 -2.06 17.22
N THR A 126 -2.96 -1.35 16.59
CA THR A 126 -2.79 -0.82 15.24
C THR A 126 -1.63 0.19 15.22
N SER A 127 -1.61 1.17 16.12
CA SER A 127 -0.51 2.13 16.21
C SER A 127 0.85 1.48 16.47
N ALA A 128 0.91 0.43 17.30
CA ALA A 128 2.14 -0.29 17.56
C ALA A 128 2.70 -0.97 16.31
N ARG A 129 1.86 -1.50 15.41
CA ARG A 129 2.30 -2.08 14.13
C ARG A 129 2.88 -1.05 13.18
N TYR A 130 2.24 0.10 13.04
CA TYR A 130 2.75 1.18 12.20
C TYR A 130 4.11 1.67 12.70
N ARG A 131 4.26 1.85 14.02
CA ARG A 131 5.55 2.20 14.63
C ARG A 131 6.60 1.12 14.39
N GLU A 132 6.27 -0.15 14.59
CA GLU A 132 7.21 -1.25 14.34
C GLU A 132 7.70 -1.27 12.88
N ALA A 133 6.81 -1.12 11.91
CA ALA A 133 7.18 -1.04 10.49
C ALA A 133 8.10 0.16 10.23
N TYR A 134 7.76 1.33 10.78
CA TYR A 134 8.59 2.53 10.69
C TYR A 134 9.99 2.31 11.30
N ARG A 135 10.08 1.78 12.53
CA ARG A 135 11.37 1.55 13.20
C ARG A 135 12.27 0.64 12.38
N ARG A 136 11.75 -0.47 11.86
CA ARG A 136 12.52 -1.40 11.03
C ARG A 136 12.99 -0.78 9.72
N LEU A 137 12.15 0.03 9.08
CA LEU A 137 12.45 0.56 7.75
C LEU A 137 13.27 1.86 7.80
N ALA A 138 13.19 2.63 8.89
CA ALA A 138 13.73 3.99 8.96
C ALA A 138 14.73 4.23 10.11
N GLU A 139 14.63 3.55 11.25
CA GLU A 139 15.45 3.84 12.44
C GLU A 139 16.79 3.07 12.51
N GLY A 140 17.11 2.24 11.51
CA GLY A 140 18.40 1.54 11.41
C GLY A 140 19.55 2.36 10.79
N ARG A 141 19.53 3.69 10.95
CA ARG A 141 20.60 4.58 10.45
C ARG A 141 21.41 5.13 11.63
N ASP A 142 22.46 4.40 11.98
CA ASP A 142 23.75 4.96 12.38
C ASP A 142 24.79 4.55 11.33
#